data_AF-A0A2V9RVE8-F1
#
_entry.id   AF-A0A2V9RVE8-F1
#
_cell.length_a   1.000
_cell.length_b   1.000
_cell.length_c   1.000
_cell.angle_alpha   90.00
_cell.angle_beta   90.00
_cell.angle_gamma   90.00
#
_symmetry.space_group_name_H-M   'P 1'
#
loop_
_entity.id
_entity.type
_entity.pdbx_description
1 polymer ?
#
loop_
_entity_poly.entity_id
_entity_poly.type
_entity_poly.pdbx_seq_one_letter_code
_entity_poly.pdbx_strand_id
1 'polypeptide(L)' 'MRSTIEIDDSLVEEALKLTQVKTKKELIHLSLRELIRQKRREQLRSMLGKTDIEWTLADLRELRRDEQQ' A
#
# COMPACT_ATOMS: atom_id res chain seq x y z
N MET A 1 -12.98 18.44 3.11
CA MET A 1 -14.22 18.21 3.88
C MET A 1 -13.93 18.47 5.35
N ARG A 2 -14.86 19.09 6.09
CA ARG A 2 -14.79 19.20 7.56
C ARG A 2 -15.91 18.36 8.12
N SER A 3 -15.58 17.49 9.06
CA SER A 3 -16.52 16.56 9.70
C SER A 3 -16.15 16.44 11.17
N THR A 4 -17.15 16.17 12.00
CA THR A 4 -16.97 15.81 13.41
C THR A 4 -17.12 14.30 13.51
N ILE A 5 -16.15 13.65 14.13
CA ILE A 5 -16.11 12.20 14.31
C ILE A 5 -15.65 11.90 15.73
N GLU A 6 -16.22 10.87 16.32
CA GLU A 6 -15.80 10.35 17.62
C GLU A 6 -14.71 9.30 17.39
N ILE A 7 -13.57 9.48 18.05
CA ILE A 7 -12.40 8.59 17.96
C ILE A 7 -11.82 8.44 19.36
N ASP A 8 -11.33 7.24 19.67
CA ASP A 8 -10.60 6.95 20.90
C ASP A 8 -9.31 7.78 21.00
N ASP A 9 -9.21 8.60 22.04
CA ASP A 9 -8.06 9.47 22.26
C ASP A 9 -6.77 8.68 22.57
N SER A 10 -6.86 7.51 23.22
CA SER A 10 -5.69 6.69 23.51
C SER A 10 -5.04 6.16 22.23
N LEU A 11 -5.87 5.74 21.27
CA LEU A 11 -5.43 5.30 19.94
C LEU A 11 -4.77 6.43 19.16
N VAL A 12 -5.36 7.63 19.21
CA VAL A 12 -4.79 8.82 18.56
C VAL A 12 -3.44 9.19 19.15
N GLU A 13 -3.32 9.15 20.48
CA GLU A 13 -2.09 9.51 21.16
C GLU A 13 -0.96 8.53 20.87
N GLU A 14 -1.24 7.23 20.87
CA GLU A 14 -0.28 6.20 20.46
C GLU A 14 0.15 6.40 19.01
N ALA A 15 -0.81 6.61 18.11
CA ALA A 15 -0.53 6.80 16.69
C ALA A 15 0.29 8.07 16.42
N LEU A 16 0.04 9.17 17.15
CA LEU A 16 0.86 10.39 17.07
C LEU A 16 2.31 10.12 17.52
N LYS A 17 2.51 9.38 18.62
CA LYS A 17 3.84 9.00 19.13
C LYS A 17 4.61 8.15 18.11
N LEU A 18 3.95 7.18 17.49
CA LEU A 18 4.57 6.25 16.53
C LEU A 18 4.86 6.89 15.17
N THR A 19 3.98 7.77 14.70
CA THR A 19 4.08 8.35 13.34
C THR A 19 4.82 9.69 13.30
N GLN A 20 5.12 10.30 14.45
CA GLN A 20 5.80 11.59 14.58
C GLN A 20 5.08 12.77 13.90
N VAL A 21 3.81 12.61 13.54
CA VAL A 21 2.99 13.69 12.98
C VAL A 21 2.51 14.62 14.10
N LYS A 22 2.30 15.90 13.79
CA LYS A 22 2.07 16.93 14.81
C LYS A 22 0.59 17.14 15.13
N THR A 23 -0.30 16.75 14.22
CA THR A 23 -1.73 17.08 14.34
C THR A 23 -2.63 15.88 14.08
N LYS A 24 -3.80 15.84 14.75
CA LYS A 24 -4.85 14.84 14.48
C LYS A 24 -5.27 14.83 13.00
N LYS A 25 -5.26 16.00 12.33
CA LYS A 25 -5.57 16.13 10.90
C LYS A 25 -4.53 15.42 10.02
N GLU A 26 -3.25 15.66 10.26
CA GLU A 26 -2.16 14.99 9.52
C GLU A 26 -2.20 13.48 9.74
N LEU A 27 -2.45 13.06 10.98
CA LEU A 27 -2.60 11.64 11.31
C LEU A 27 -3.71 11.01 10.47
N ILE A 28 -4.91 11.59 10.45
CA ILE A 28 -6.03 11.07 9.66
C ILE A 28 -5.67 10.99 8.17
N HIS A 29 -5.05 12.04 7.62
CA HIS A 29 -4.62 12.05 6.22
C HIS A 29 -3.59 10.95 5.91
N LEU A 30 -2.63 10.74 6.81
CA LEU A 30 -1.62 9.68 6.70
C LEU A 30 -2.27 8.30 6.75
N SER A 31 -3.15 8.05 7.72
CA SER A 31 -3.86 6.79 7.89
C SER A 31 -4.69 6.43 6.65
N LEU A 32 -5.43 7.39 6.09
CA LEU A 32 -6.22 7.18 4.88
C LEU A 32 -5.33 6.86 3.67
N ARG A 33 -4.21 7.56 3.52
CA ARG A 33 -3.26 7.31 2.44
C ARG A 33 -2.68 5.90 2.53
N GLU A 34 -2.26 5.48 3.73
CA GLU A 34 -1.69 4.14 3.92
C GLU A 34 -2.73 3.04 3.75
N LEU A 35 -3.97 3.25 4.19
CA LEU A 35 -5.06 2.30 3.95
C LEU A 35 -5.31 2.12 2.46
N ILE A 36 -5.39 3.20 1.68
CA ILE A 36 -5.54 3.11 0.22
C ILE A 36 -4.36 2.37 -0.40
N ARG A 37 -3.13 2.69 0.03
CA ARG A 37 -1.90 2.04 -0.46
C ARG A 37 -1.93 0.54 -0.17
N GLN A 38 -2.39 0.15 1.02
CA GLN A 38 -2.57 -1.24 1.42
C GLN A 38 -3.61 -1.94 0.53
N LYS A 39 -4.80 -1.35 0.33
CA LYS A 39 -5.85 -1.94 -0.51
C LYS A 39 -5.44 -2.11 -1.97
N ARG A 40 -4.68 -1.16 -2.53
CA ARG A 40 -4.08 -1.31 -3.87
C ARG A 40 -3.12 -2.49 -3.94
N ARG A 41 -2.26 -2.69 -2.93
CA ARG A 41 -1.37 -3.86 -2.87
C ARG A 41 -2.17 -5.17 -2.74
N GLU A 42 -3.22 -5.19 -1.93
CA GLU A 42 -4.11 -6.36 -1.81
C GLU A 42 -4.78 -6.70 -3.14
N GLN A 43 -5.27 -5.68 -3.87
CA GLN A 43 -5.84 -5.85 -5.20
C GLN A 43 -4.82 -6.44 -6.18
N LEU A 44 -3.60 -5.88 -6.25
CA LEU A 44 -2.54 -6.42 -7.11
C LEU A 44 -2.18 -7.87 -6.74
N ARG A 45 -2.09 -8.18 -5.44
CA ARG A 45 -1.89 -9.57 -4.98
C ARG A 45 -3.03 -10.48 -5.39
N SER A 46 -4.27 -10.00 -5.38
CA SER A 46 -5.43 -10.78 -5.82
C SER A 46 -5.45 -11.06 -7.32
N MET A 47 -4.64 -10.35 -8.11
CA MET A 47 -4.48 -10.55 -9.55
C MET A 47 -3.33 -11.53 -9.88
N LEU A 48 -2.41 -11.76 -8.94
CA LEU A 48 -1.38 -12.80 -9.08
C LEU A 48 -2.05 -14.18 -9.25
N GLY A 49 -1.66 -14.89 -10.30
CA GLY A 49 -2.21 -16.21 -10.64
C GLY A 49 -3.58 -16.20 -11.30
N LYS A 50 -4.18 -15.03 -11.58
CA LYS A 50 -5.40 -14.91 -12.40
C LYS A 50 -5.12 -14.61 -13.87
N THR A 51 -3.86 -14.48 -14.23
CA THR A 51 -3.42 -14.33 -15.60
C THR A 51 -2.70 -15.62 -15.96
N ASP A 52 -3.19 -16.32 -16.97
CA ASP A 52 -2.45 -17.41 -17.61
C ASP A 52 -1.26 -16.79 -18.32
N ILE A 53 -0.09 -16.91 -17.68
CA ILE A 53 1.18 -16.52 -18.27
C ILE A 53 1.71 -17.77 -18.96
N GLU A 54 1.36 -17.95 -20.24
CA GLU A 54 1.94 -19.00 -21.07
C GLU A 54 3.36 -18.61 -21.51
N TRP A 55 4.32 -18.70 -20.60
CA TRP A 55 5.73 -18.48 -20.91
C TRP A 55 6.49 -19.79 -20.90
N THR A 56 7.31 -20.00 -21.92
CA THR A 56 8.25 -21.12 -21.99
C THR A 56 9.58 -20.74 -21.32
N LEU A 57 10.41 -21.76 -21.03
CA LEU A 57 11.77 -21.54 -20.54
C LEU A 57 12.66 -20.77 -21.54
N ALA A 58 12.30 -20.76 -22.83
CA ALA A 58 12.99 -19.96 -23.84
C ALA A 58 12.65 -18.48 -23.69
N ASP A 59 11.37 -18.13 -23.56
CA ASP A 59 10.89 -16.75 -23.38
C ASP A 59 11.50 -16.10 -22.12
N LEU A 60 11.56 -16.88 -21.03
CA LEU A 60 12.19 -16.45 -19.77
C LEU A 60 13.70 -16.21 -19.90
N ARG A 61 14.39 -16.94 -20.79
CA ARG A 61 15.84 -16.76 -21.02
C ARG A 61 16.14 -15.53 -21.86
N GLU A 62 15.26 -15.16 -22.79
CA GLU A 62 15.42 -13.95 -23.59
C GLU A 62 15.21 -12.69 -22.74
N LEU A 63 14.14 -12.64 -21.94
CA LEU A 63 13.86 -11.50 -21.04
C LEU A 63 15.00 -11.20 -20.07
N ARG A 64 15.75 -12.23 -19.63
CA ARG A 64 16.88 -12.08 -18.70
C ARG A 64 18.18 -11.67 -19.40
N ARG A 65 18.29 -11.84 -20.72
CA ARG A 65 19.47 -11.41 -21.50
C ARG A 65 19.47 -9.90 -21.74
N ASP A 66 18.30 -9.30 -21.91
CA ASP A 66 18.16 -7.84 -22.09
C ASP A 66 18.53 -7.04 -20.84
N GLU A 67 18.52 -7.65 -19.64
CA GLU A 67 18.96 -7.00 -18.40
C GLU A 67 20.49 -7.04 -18.18
N GLN A 68 21.24 -7.76 -19.03
CA GLN A 68 22.71 -7.90 -18.90
C GLN A 68 23.52 -7.23 -20.01
N GLN A 69 22.90 -6.35 -20.81
CA GLN A 69 23.57 -5.40 -21.70
C GLN A 69 23.42 -3.98 -21.17
#